data_AF-A9P328-F1
#
_entry.id   AF-A9P328-F1
#
_cell.length_a   1.000
_cell.length_b   1.000
_cell.length_c   1.000
_cell.angle_alpha   90.00
_cell.angle_beta   90.00
_cell.angle_gamma   90.00
#
_symmetry.space_group_name_H-M   'P 1'
#
loop_
_entity.id
_entity.type
_entity.pdbx_description
1 polymer ?
#
loop_
_entity_poly.entity_id
_entity_poly.type
_entity_poly.pdbx_seq_one_letter_code
_entity_poly.pdbx_strand_id
1 'polypeptide(L)'
;RLRAVEKELLPGYHKFEWQPALKNVSTSCQVGIINGLSGWGDSVDDCPANTITRRFRYDVALVSALKDLEEDIIEGLSKCGFEDNVCTSGFSVMVKESCDGMGDVSEKHGGGPAIPEKAVRFSFTIMSISILPDGEQEAVTVFREPKPNSELSCKPLCLMFVDESDHETLTAILGPVITERNAMKQSRVILPIGGLPRSFHFQFRGTGYDEKMVREMEGLEASGSTYVCTLCDATRAEASQNMVLHSITRSHSENLERYEVWRRNPFSESVDELRDRVKGVSAKPFMETQPTLDALHCDISNATEFYKIFQDEIGEVFKKANPTREERRGWRAVLDKQLRKKMKLKPVMRINGNYARRLMTKEAVDVICELVPTQERQKALRELMELYMKMKPVWRASYPTNECPDELCQYSFNSQRFAELLSTSFKYRYNGKITNYLHKTLAHVPEIIERDGSIGAWASEGNESANKLFRRF
;
A
#
# COMPACT_ATOMS: atom_id res chain seq x y z
N ARG A 1 18.76 -32.80 13.84
CA ARG A 1 18.72 -32.92 12.36
C ARG A 1 17.99 -31.75 11.72
N LEU A 2 16.70 -31.50 12.01
CA LEU A 2 15.93 -30.38 11.41
C LEU A 2 16.55 -28.99 11.63
N ARG A 3 16.98 -28.66 12.85
CA ARG A 3 17.69 -27.38 13.16
C ARG A 3 18.98 -27.14 12.38
N ALA A 4 19.59 -28.20 11.82
CA ALA A 4 20.78 -28.06 10.99
C ALA A 4 20.41 -27.84 9.53
N VAL A 5 19.31 -28.46 9.08
CA VAL A 5 18.79 -28.34 7.71
C VAL A 5 18.22 -26.94 7.46
N GLU A 6 17.50 -26.36 8.41
CA GLU A 6 16.91 -25.02 8.23
C GLU A 6 17.94 -23.90 8.07
N LYS A 7 19.19 -24.11 8.49
CA LYS A 7 20.24 -23.09 8.40
C LYS A 7 20.53 -22.66 6.96
N GLU A 8 20.37 -23.57 6.01
CA GLU A 8 20.54 -23.27 4.59
C GLU A 8 19.44 -22.33 4.07
N LEU A 9 18.24 -22.41 4.63
CA LEU A 9 17.08 -21.59 4.24
C LEU A 9 17.07 -20.20 4.90
N LEU A 10 17.88 -20.00 5.93
CA LEU A 10 17.91 -18.75 6.68
C LEU A 10 18.89 -17.74 6.07
N PRO A 11 18.59 -16.42 6.17
CA PRO A 11 19.54 -15.38 5.81
C PRO A 11 20.87 -15.54 6.56
N GLY A 12 21.98 -15.35 5.84
CA GLY A 12 23.34 -15.43 6.38
C GLY A 12 24.10 -16.71 6.00
N TYR A 13 23.52 -17.57 5.17
CA TYR A 13 24.14 -18.83 4.73
C TYR A 13 24.94 -18.69 3.43
N HIS A 14 24.32 -18.15 2.37
CA HIS A 14 24.93 -18.06 1.05
C HIS A 14 25.96 -16.93 0.94
N LYS A 15 27.03 -17.17 0.17
CA LYS A 15 28.03 -16.15 -0.16
C LYS A 15 27.58 -15.32 -1.36
N PHE A 16 27.80 -14.02 -1.30
CA PHE A 16 27.51 -13.07 -2.37
C PHE A 16 28.44 -11.87 -2.25
N GLU A 17 28.46 -11.00 -3.27
CA GLU A 17 29.17 -9.73 -3.21
C GLU A 17 28.43 -8.64 -3.98
N TRP A 18 28.65 -7.39 -3.61
CA TRP A 18 28.08 -6.24 -4.32
C TRP A 18 29.17 -5.52 -5.11
N GLN A 19 28.83 -5.12 -6.34
CA GLN A 19 29.70 -4.37 -7.23
C GLN A 19 28.97 -3.12 -7.78
N PRO A 20 29.44 -1.89 -7.48
CA PRO A 20 30.45 -1.57 -6.46
C PRO A 20 29.99 -1.97 -5.04
N ALA A 21 30.91 -1.94 -4.06
CA ALA A 21 30.57 -2.22 -2.67
C ALA A 21 29.52 -1.22 -2.14
N LEU A 22 28.58 -1.73 -1.34
CA LEU A 22 27.52 -0.91 -0.76
C LEU A 22 28.10 0.15 0.19
N LYS A 23 27.65 1.41 0.01
CA LYS A 23 28.02 2.51 0.91
C LYS A 23 27.36 2.29 2.27
N ASN A 24 28.14 2.45 3.34
CA ASN A 24 27.67 2.40 4.73
C ASN A 24 27.02 1.07 5.15
N VAL A 25 27.32 -0.03 4.44
CA VAL A 25 26.86 -1.38 4.78
C VAL A 25 28.07 -2.31 4.91
N SER A 26 28.08 -3.16 5.93
CA SER A 26 29.16 -4.13 6.16
C SER A 26 29.23 -5.18 5.04
N THR A 27 30.44 -5.56 4.64
CA THR A 27 30.68 -6.59 3.62
C THR A 27 30.47 -8.02 4.11
N SER A 28 30.29 -8.24 5.42
CA SER A 28 30.07 -9.58 5.97
C SER A 28 28.75 -10.16 5.46
N CYS A 29 28.77 -11.31 4.81
CA CYS A 29 27.57 -11.99 4.30
C CYS A 29 26.92 -12.93 5.34
N GLN A 30 27.63 -13.24 6.43
CA GLN A 30 27.24 -14.24 7.43
C GLN A 30 26.58 -13.59 8.66
N VAL A 31 25.54 -12.78 8.41
CA VAL A 31 24.80 -12.08 9.46
C VAL A 31 23.39 -12.64 9.52
N GLY A 32 23.00 -13.17 10.68
CA GLY A 32 21.65 -13.70 10.93
C GLY A 32 20.69 -12.64 11.46
N ILE A 33 19.86 -13.01 12.43
CA ILE A 33 18.95 -12.09 13.10
C ILE A 33 19.75 -11.06 13.91
N ILE A 34 19.48 -9.78 13.70
CA ILE A 34 20.11 -8.66 14.41
C ILE A 34 19.10 -7.90 15.26
N ASN A 35 19.59 -7.26 16.33
CA ASN A 35 18.80 -6.32 17.10
C ASN A 35 18.59 -5.04 16.27
N GLY A 36 17.33 -4.67 16.02
CA GLY A 36 16.98 -3.51 15.20
C GLY A 36 17.36 -2.16 15.83
N LEU A 37 17.71 -2.12 17.11
CA LEU A 37 18.23 -0.91 17.79
C LEU A 37 19.55 -0.41 17.22
N SER A 38 20.29 -1.26 16.48
CA SER A 38 21.48 -0.86 15.72
C SER A 38 22.55 -0.10 16.52
N GLY A 39 22.72 -0.43 17.81
CA GLY A 39 23.71 0.20 18.68
C GLY A 39 23.23 1.43 19.44
N TRP A 40 21.92 1.68 19.51
CA TRP A 40 21.34 2.66 20.43
C TRP A 40 21.86 2.41 21.85
N GLY A 41 22.55 3.40 22.42
CA GLY A 41 23.16 3.27 23.75
C GLY A 41 22.11 3.23 24.86
N ASP A 42 22.33 2.39 25.87
CA ASP A 42 21.46 2.26 27.05
C ASP A 42 21.72 3.35 28.10
N SER A 43 22.10 4.56 27.67
CA SER A 43 22.35 5.69 28.58
C SER A 43 21.03 6.26 29.09
N VAL A 44 20.93 6.51 30.40
CA VAL A 44 19.77 7.15 31.02
C VAL A 44 19.65 8.62 30.63
N ASP A 45 20.77 9.24 30.23
CA ASP A 45 20.82 10.65 29.83
C ASP A 45 20.34 10.87 28.38
N ASP A 46 20.29 9.80 27.56
CA ASP A 46 19.88 9.85 26.15
C ASP A 46 18.39 9.49 25.99
N CYS A 47 17.86 9.66 24.77
CA CYS A 47 16.51 9.21 24.45
C CYS A 47 16.41 7.68 24.66
N PRO A 48 15.44 7.19 25.47
CA PRO A 48 15.43 5.81 25.91
C PRO A 48 15.05 4.86 24.76
N ALA A 49 15.81 3.77 24.62
CA ALA A 49 15.52 2.69 23.68
C ALA A 49 14.39 1.76 24.18
N ASN A 50 13.23 2.31 24.49
CA ASN A 50 12.07 1.60 25.05
C ASN A 50 11.28 0.81 23.98
N THR A 51 11.98 0.00 23.19
CA THR A 51 11.36 -0.84 22.16
C THR A 51 12.14 -2.13 21.98
N ILE A 52 11.43 -3.17 21.55
CA ILE A 52 12.03 -4.45 21.18
C ILE A 52 11.85 -4.61 19.67
N THR A 53 12.96 -4.79 18.99
CA THR A 53 12.99 -4.95 17.53
C THR A 53 13.99 -6.01 17.08
N ARG A 54 13.61 -6.79 16.06
CA ARG A 54 14.47 -7.78 15.41
C ARG A 54 14.30 -7.64 13.91
N ARG A 55 15.42 -7.71 13.20
CA ARG A 55 15.42 -7.66 11.73
C ARG A 55 16.49 -8.56 11.13
N PHE A 56 16.37 -8.81 9.85
CA PHE A 56 17.49 -9.22 9.02
C PHE A 56 18.15 -7.99 8.39
N ARG A 57 19.43 -8.09 8.06
CA ARG A 57 20.07 -7.12 7.16
C ARG A 57 19.50 -7.31 5.75
N TYR A 58 19.14 -6.22 5.08
CA TYR A 58 18.23 -6.27 3.95
C TYR A 58 18.84 -6.99 2.74
N ASP A 59 20.10 -6.69 2.42
CA ASP A 59 20.85 -7.37 1.37
C ASP A 59 20.93 -8.90 1.60
N VAL A 60 21.19 -9.34 2.83
CA VAL A 60 21.27 -10.76 3.18
C VAL A 60 19.91 -11.44 3.04
N ALA A 61 18.83 -10.78 3.46
CA ALA A 61 17.47 -11.30 3.31
C ALA A 61 17.05 -11.40 1.83
N LEU A 62 17.40 -10.39 1.02
CA LEU A 62 17.12 -10.38 -0.42
C LEU A 62 17.86 -11.50 -1.15
N VAL A 63 19.14 -11.69 -0.85
CA VAL A 63 19.94 -12.78 -1.44
C VAL A 63 19.36 -14.14 -1.05
N SER A 64 18.98 -14.33 0.22
CA SER A 64 18.34 -15.55 0.66
C SER A 64 17.03 -15.81 -0.09
N ALA A 65 16.19 -14.79 -0.26
CA ALA A 65 14.93 -14.90 -0.99
C ALA A 65 15.14 -15.12 -2.50
N LEU A 66 16.18 -14.54 -3.10
CA LEU A 66 16.51 -14.75 -4.51
C LEU A 66 17.07 -16.17 -4.75
N LYS A 67 17.84 -16.69 -3.79
CA LYS A 67 18.38 -18.05 -3.85
C LYS A 67 17.29 -19.12 -3.66
N ASP A 68 16.26 -18.83 -2.87
CA ASP A 68 15.04 -19.65 -2.73
C ASP A 68 14.31 -19.83 -4.08
N LEU A 69 14.49 -18.88 -5.02
CA LEU A 69 13.90 -18.91 -6.37
C LEU A 69 14.86 -19.48 -7.44
N GLU A 70 15.98 -20.12 -7.05
CA GLU A 70 16.97 -20.63 -8.01
C GLU A 70 16.37 -21.60 -9.03
N GLU A 71 15.55 -22.55 -8.59
CA GLU A 71 14.91 -23.53 -9.47
C GLU A 71 13.97 -22.84 -10.48
N ASP A 72 13.14 -21.91 -10.01
CA ASP A 72 12.21 -21.15 -10.87
C ASP A 72 12.95 -20.26 -11.89
N ILE A 73 14.08 -19.66 -11.51
CA ILE A 73 14.89 -18.84 -12.41
C ILE A 73 15.49 -19.70 -13.53
N ILE A 74 16.05 -20.87 -13.19
CA ILE A 74 16.65 -21.78 -14.18
C ILE A 74 15.58 -22.37 -15.11
N GLU A 75 14.43 -22.78 -14.56
CA GLU A 75 13.29 -23.24 -15.37
C GLU A 75 12.78 -22.12 -16.30
N GLY A 76 12.70 -20.88 -15.80
CA GLY A 76 12.32 -19.70 -16.58
C GLY A 76 13.28 -19.41 -17.74
N LEU A 77 14.58 -19.45 -17.49
CA LEU A 77 15.62 -19.28 -18.53
C LEU A 77 15.50 -20.35 -19.62
N SER A 78 15.34 -21.62 -19.22
CA SER A 78 15.16 -22.73 -20.16
C SER A 78 13.92 -22.56 -21.03
N LYS A 79 12.78 -22.17 -20.44
CA LYS A 79 11.53 -21.90 -21.18
C LYS A 79 11.64 -20.75 -22.17
N CYS A 80 12.44 -19.74 -21.86
CA CYS A 80 12.69 -18.61 -22.74
C CYS A 80 13.73 -18.90 -23.84
N GLY A 81 14.30 -20.12 -23.88
CA GLY A 81 15.28 -20.52 -24.90
C GLY A 81 16.68 -19.95 -24.68
N PHE A 82 16.97 -19.45 -23.48
CA PHE A 82 18.32 -18.98 -23.13
C PHE A 82 19.19 -20.16 -22.71
N GLU A 83 20.38 -20.30 -23.29
CA GLU A 83 21.38 -21.24 -22.79
C GLU A 83 21.94 -20.73 -21.45
N ASP A 84 22.03 -21.62 -20.45
CA ASP A 84 22.42 -21.27 -19.08
C ASP A 84 23.79 -20.56 -18.98
N ASN A 85 24.68 -20.81 -19.94
CA ASN A 85 26.06 -20.34 -20.02
C ASN A 85 26.22 -18.92 -20.62
N VAL A 86 25.24 -18.38 -21.35
CA VAL A 86 25.35 -17.06 -22.01
C VAL A 86 24.77 -15.94 -21.13
N CYS A 87 23.72 -16.24 -20.36
CA CYS A 87 22.94 -15.24 -19.64
C CYS A 87 23.43 -15.03 -18.19
N THR A 88 24.63 -14.47 -18.00
CA THR A 88 25.21 -14.24 -16.66
C THR A 88 25.04 -12.82 -16.14
N SER A 89 24.66 -11.86 -16.99
CA SER A 89 24.46 -10.45 -16.66
C SER A 89 23.08 -9.98 -17.10
N GLY A 90 22.70 -8.75 -16.70
CA GLY A 90 21.48 -8.10 -17.19
C GLY A 90 20.20 -8.47 -16.45
N PHE A 91 20.27 -9.18 -15.31
CA PHE A 91 19.08 -9.47 -14.52
C PHE A 91 18.57 -8.24 -13.77
N SER A 92 17.26 -8.04 -13.80
CA SER A 92 16.54 -7.06 -12.98
C SER A 92 15.53 -7.76 -12.09
N VAL A 93 15.58 -7.46 -10.80
CA VAL A 93 14.68 -8.02 -9.79
C VAL A 93 13.77 -6.91 -9.29
N MET A 94 12.47 -7.06 -9.50
CA MET A 94 11.47 -6.12 -9.03
C MET A 94 10.95 -6.56 -7.65
N VAL A 95 11.08 -5.70 -6.65
CA VAL A 95 10.75 -5.98 -5.26
C VAL A 95 9.62 -5.06 -4.79
N LYS A 96 8.52 -5.65 -4.30
CA LYS A 96 7.46 -4.93 -3.59
C LYS A 96 7.84 -4.83 -2.12
N GLU A 97 7.88 -3.61 -1.60
CA GLU A 97 8.09 -3.34 -0.17
C GLU A 97 6.77 -2.93 0.48
N SER A 98 6.58 -3.35 1.73
CA SER A 98 5.35 -3.11 2.48
C SER A 98 5.63 -2.97 3.97
N CYS A 99 4.94 -2.02 4.61
CA CYS A 99 5.02 -1.76 6.03
C CYS A 99 3.61 -1.47 6.54
N ASP A 100 3.24 -2.11 7.64
CA ASP A 100 1.91 -1.95 8.22
C ASP A 100 1.98 -1.99 9.76
N GLY A 101 1.14 -1.17 10.37
CA GLY A 101 0.94 -1.11 11.80
C GLY A 101 -0.17 -2.05 12.25
N MET A 102 0.02 -2.68 13.40
CA MET A 102 -0.92 -3.61 13.98
C MET A 102 -1.17 -3.27 15.45
N GLY A 103 -2.43 -3.00 15.77
CA GLY A 103 -2.88 -2.79 17.15
C GLY A 103 -3.26 -4.08 17.88
N ASP A 104 -3.64 -3.94 19.15
CA ASP A 104 -4.12 -5.02 20.02
C ASP A 104 -3.12 -6.19 20.10
N VAL A 105 -1.85 -5.87 20.38
CA VAL A 105 -0.79 -6.84 20.61
C VAL A 105 -0.45 -6.83 22.09
N SER A 106 -1.02 -7.76 22.85
CA SER A 106 -0.90 -7.77 24.32
C SER A 106 0.55 -7.85 24.78
N GLU A 107 0.93 -6.93 25.67
CA GLU A 107 2.22 -6.95 26.33
C GLU A 107 2.35 -8.20 27.22
N LYS A 108 3.55 -8.79 27.27
CA LYS A 108 3.84 -9.89 28.17
C LYS A 108 4.49 -9.33 29.44
N HIS A 109 4.17 -9.95 30.58
CA HIS A 109 5.03 -9.84 31.76
C HIS A 109 6.46 -10.26 31.37
N GLY A 110 7.48 -9.54 31.87
CA GLY A 110 8.87 -9.78 31.51
C GLY A 110 9.84 -8.91 32.32
N GLY A 111 11.13 -8.98 31.95
CA GLY A 111 12.19 -8.20 32.60
C GLY A 111 12.27 -6.72 32.19
N GLY A 112 11.34 -6.25 31.34
CA GLY A 112 11.38 -4.92 30.73
C GLY A 112 12.17 -4.87 29.41
N PRO A 113 12.21 -3.70 28.74
CA PRO A 113 11.51 -2.45 29.10
C PRO A 113 10.00 -2.56 28.89
N ALA A 114 9.24 -1.58 29.39
CA ALA A 114 7.83 -1.44 29.05
C ALA A 114 7.69 -1.13 27.56
N ILE A 115 6.78 -1.81 26.87
CA ILE A 115 6.60 -1.69 25.42
C ILE A 115 5.14 -1.37 25.05
N PRO A 116 4.89 -0.68 23.92
CA PRO A 116 3.52 -0.40 23.49
C PRO A 116 2.80 -1.69 23.04
N GLU A 117 1.48 -1.74 23.21
CA GLU A 117 0.61 -2.82 22.71
C GLU A 117 0.31 -2.72 21.20
N LYS A 118 1.25 -2.14 20.46
CA LYS A 118 1.23 -1.98 19.01
C LYS A 118 2.54 -2.51 18.44
N ALA A 119 2.46 -3.11 17.26
CA ALA A 119 3.61 -3.59 16.53
C ALA A 119 3.59 -3.06 15.10
N VAL A 120 4.76 -2.80 14.54
CA VAL A 120 4.95 -2.49 13.13
C VAL A 120 5.72 -3.64 12.48
N ARG A 121 5.28 -4.05 11.29
CA ARG A 121 5.91 -5.11 10.51
C ARG A 121 6.28 -4.60 9.13
N PHE A 122 7.59 -4.62 8.86
CA PHE A 122 8.15 -4.35 7.53
C PHE A 122 8.47 -5.67 6.82
N SER A 123 8.08 -5.77 5.56
CA SER A 123 8.26 -6.97 4.75
C SER A 123 8.50 -6.63 3.28
N PHE A 124 8.91 -7.64 2.51
CA PHE A 124 9.06 -7.51 1.06
C PHE A 124 8.63 -8.78 0.33
N THR A 125 8.41 -8.65 -0.97
CA THR A 125 8.12 -9.76 -1.90
C THR A 125 8.87 -9.53 -3.20
N ILE A 126 9.53 -10.56 -3.72
CA ILE A 126 10.08 -10.54 -5.08
C ILE A 126 8.91 -10.73 -6.05
N MET A 127 8.62 -9.72 -6.86
CA MET A 127 7.46 -9.69 -7.75
C MET A 127 7.78 -10.30 -9.11
N SER A 128 8.94 -9.97 -9.67
CA SER A 128 9.39 -10.53 -10.94
C SER A 128 10.90 -10.46 -11.06
N ILE A 129 11.44 -11.36 -11.87
CA ILE A 129 12.83 -11.36 -12.31
C ILE A 129 12.80 -11.35 -13.83
N SER A 130 13.48 -10.38 -14.43
CA SER A 130 13.66 -10.29 -15.87
C SER A 130 15.14 -10.25 -16.23
N ILE A 131 15.45 -10.55 -17.48
CA ILE A 131 16.77 -10.42 -18.06
C ILE A 131 16.70 -9.53 -19.30
N LEU A 132 17.66 -8.64 -19.45
CA LEU A 132 17.91 -7.92 -20.70
C LEU A 132 19.14 -8.55 -21.38
N PRO A 133 18.96 -9.37 -22.44
CA PRO A 133 20.07 -9.97 -23.17
C PRO A 133 20.92 -8.91 -23.89
N ASP A 134 22.21 -9.22 -24.08
CA ASP A 134 23.12 -8.34 -24.82
C ASP A 134 22.66 -8.16 -26.28
N GLY A 135 22.40 -6.92 -26.67
CA GLY A 135 21.97 -6.57 -28.03
C GLY A 135 20.46 -6.53 -28.26
N GLU A 136 19.64 -6.88 -27.25
CA GLU A 136 18.19 -6.74 -27.30
C GLU A 136 17.71 -5.42 -26.67
N GLN A 137 16.51 -4.98 -27.08
CA GLN A 137 15.89 -3.75 -26.56
C GLN A 137 14.84 -4.01 -25.48
N GLU A 138 14.29 -5.23 -25.41
CA GLU A 138 13.21 -5.58 -24.48
C GLU A 138 13.67 -6.62 -23.45
N ALA A 139 13.30 -6.40 -22.19
CA ALA A 139 13.60 -7.33 -21.12
C ALA A 139 12.59 -8.50 -21.11
N VAL A 140 13.10 -9.73 -21.05
CA VAL A 140 12.28 -10.94 -20.97
C VAL A 140 12.07 -11.32 -19.50
N THR A 141 10.82 -11.53 -19.09
CA THR A 141 10.49 -11.97 -17.72
C THR A 141 10.71 -13.48 -17.59
N VAL A 142 11.63 -13.89 -16.70
CA VAL A 142 11.93 -15.31 -16.43
C VAL A 142 11.15 -15.85 -15.24
N PHE A 143 10.85 -15.00 -14.26
CA PHE A 143 10.02 -15.35 -13.11
C PHE A 143 9.03 -14.23 -12.82
N ARG A 144 7.83 -14.61 -12.41
CA ARG A 144 6.76 -13.69 -11.98
C ARG A 144 5.95 -14.36 -10.89
N GLU A 145 5.80 -13.69 -9.76
CA GLU A 145 5.04 -14.20 -8.62
C GLU A 145 3.55 -14.38 -9.03
N PRO A 146 3.04 -15.62 -9.05
CA PRO A 146 1.67 -15.88 -9.52
C PRO A 146 0.60 -15.39 -8.54
N LYS A 147 0.92 -15.27 -7.25
CA LYS A 147 -0.01 -14.87 -6.19
C LYS A 147 0.62 -13.79 -5.29
N PRO A 148 0.80 -12.55 -5.79
CA PRO A 148 1.51 -11.49 -5.08
C PRO A 148 0.78 -10.95 -3.84
N ASN A 149 -0.47 -11.37 -3.64
CA ASN A 149 -1.30 -11.04 -2.49
C ASN A 149 -1.42 -12.19 -1.48
N SER A 150 -0.69 -13.30 -1.68
CA SER A 150 -0.63 -14.39 -0.70
C SER A 150 0.31 -14.05 0.45
N GLU A 151 -0.03 -14.47 1.66
CA GLU A 151 0.84 -14.42 2.82
C GLU A 151 2.11 -15.28 2.67
N LEU A 152 2.11 -16.25 1.73
CA LEU A 152 3.23 -17.17 1.50
C LEU A 152 4.41 -16.51 0.76
N SER A 153 4.14 -15.51 -0.09
CA SER A 153 5.17 -14.77 -0.82
C SER A 153 5.67 -13.52 -0.08
N CYS A 154 5.05 -13.19 1.07
CA CYS A 154 5.43 -12.06 1.92
C CYS A 154 6.56 -12.46 2.90
N LYS A 155 7.78 -12.01 2.65
CA LYS A 155 8.96 -12.31 3.49
C LYS A 155 9.14 -11.22 4.56
N PRO A 156 9.08 -11.52 5.87
CA PRO A 156 9.25 -10.53 6.93
C PRO A 156 10.71 -10.08 7.01
N LEU A 157 10.95 -8.78 7.16
CA LEU A 157 12.29 -8.20 7.25
C LEU A 157 12.58 -7.58 8.62
N CYS A 158 11.65 -6.77 9.15
CA CYS A 158 11.80 -6.07 10.41
C CYS A 158 10.51 -6.15 11.22
N LEU A 159 10.64 -6.52 12.50
CA LEU A 159 9.56 -6.61 13.48
C LEU A 159 9.90 -5.68 14.64
N MET A 160 8.96 -4.82 15.02
CA MET A 160 9.17 -3.87 16.12
C MET A 160 7.89 -3.64 16.92
N PHE A 161 8.03 -3.49 18.24
CA PHE A 161 6.94 -3.03 19.11
C PHE A 161 7.00 -1.50 19.21
N VAL A 162 6.29 -0.85 18.29
CA VAL A 162 6.28 0.62 18.10
C VAL A 162 4.88 1.02 17.68
N ASP A 163 4.43 2.20 18.10
CA ASP A 163 3.24 2.83 17.52
C ASP A 163 3.62 3.49 16.19
N GLU A 164 2.89 3.21 15.12
CA GLU A 164 3.12 3.86 13.81
C GLU A 164 3.02 5.40 13.87
N SER A 165 2.38 5.94 14.90
CA SER A 165 2.28 7.38 15.16
C SER A 165 3.48 7.94 15.95
N ASP A 166 4.37 7.10 16.47
CA ASP A 166 5.65 7.52 17.07
C ASP A 166 6.72 7.62 15.99
N HIS A 167 6.80 8.79 15.36
CA HIS A 167 7.70 9.07 14.26
C HIS A 167 9.18 8.94 14.66
N GLU A 168 9.54 9.30 15.90
CA GLU A 168 10.93 9.28 16.35
C GLU A 168 11.47 7.86 16.43
N THR A 169 10.76 6.99 17.14
CA THR A 169 11.16 5.58 17.28
C THR A 169 11.08 4.84 15.95
N LEU A 170 10.03 5.09 15.15
CA LEU A 170 9.85 4.44 13.85
C LEU A 170 10.99 4.78 12.88
N THR A 171 11.35 6.06 12.78
CA THR A 171 12.45 6.52 11.90
C THR A 171 13.81 6.04 12.39
N ALA A 172 14.05 6.00 13.71
CA ALA A 172 15.28 5.47 14.27
C ALA A 172 15.50 3.98 13.91
N ILE A 173 14.44 3.15 13.98
CA ILE A 173 14.53 1.72 13.65
C ILE A 173 14.60 1.48 12.14
N LEU A 174 13.83 2.22 11.33
CA LEU A 174 13.79 2.04 9.87
C LEU A 174 14.93 2.74 9.12
N GLY A 175 15.63 3.69 9.74
CA GLY A 175 16.74 4.44 9.13
C GLY A 175 17.83 3.53 8.52
N PRO A 176 18.34 2.52 9.23
CA PRO A 176 19.27 1.55 8.66
C PRO A 176 18.70 0.76 7.47
N VAL A 177 17.43 0.37 7.52
CA VAL A 177 16.76 -0.36 6.42
C VAL A 177 16.70 0.50 5.15
N ILE A 178 16.36 1.78 5.29
CA ILE A 178 16.30 2.74 4.18
C ILE A 178 17.71 3.03 3.63
N THR A 179 18.71 3.12 4.50
CA THR A 179 20.11 3.31 4.10
C THR A 179 20.59 2.13 3.26
N GLU A 180 20.34 0.90 3.72
CA GLU A 180 20.63 -0.33 2.99
C GLU A 180 19.90 -0.36 1.64
N ARG A 181 18.59 -0.09 1.62
CA ARG A 181 17.77 0.00 0.39
C ARG A 181 18.37 0.97 -0.63
N ASN A 182 18.70 2.18 -0.21
CA ASN A 182 19.20 3.22 -1.12
C ASN A 182 20.61 2.89 -1.65
N ALA A 183 21.46 2.25 -0.83
CA ALA A 183 22.77 1.77 -1.28
C ALA A 183 22.63 0.66 -2.34
N MET A 184 21.68 -0.26 -2.16
CA MET A 184 21.44 -1.38 -3.09
C MET A 184 20.97 -0.92 -4.47
N LYS A 185 20.22 0.19 -4.57
CA LYS A 185 19.78 0.76 -5.86
C LYS A 185 20.94 1.15 -6.80
N GLN A 186 22.12 1.43 -6.25
CA GLN A 186 23.28 1.92 -7.03
C GLN A 186 24.30 0.83 -7.36
N SER A 187 24.03 -0.41 -6.94
CA SER A 187 24.96 -1.53 -7.07
C SER A 187 24.29 -2.74 -7.70
N ARG A 188 25.10 -3.72 -8.08
CA ARG A 188 24.64 -5.02 -8.57
C ARG A 188 25.16 -6.10 -7.64
N VAL A 189 24.34 -7.09 -7.32
CA VAL A 189 24.79 -8.26 -6.55
C VAL A 189 25.29 -9.33 -7.51
N ILE A 190 26.40 -9.97 -7.15
CA ILE A 190 26.92 -11.16 -7.80
C ILE A 190 26.59 -12.35 -6.90
N LEU A 191 25.76 -13.26 -7.42
CA LEU A 191 25.25 -14.42 -6.69
C LEU A 191 25.33 -15.68 -7.57
N PRO A 192 25.89 -16.79 -7.09
CA PRO A 192 25.84 -18.06 -7.82
C PRO A 192 24.41 -18.61 -7.93
N ILE A 193 23.89 -18.74 -9.15
CA ILE A 193 22.56 -19.31 -9.49
C ILE A 193 22.74 -20.30 -10.64
N GLY A 194 22.32 -21.55 -10.45
CA GLY A 194 22.57 -22.65 -11.38
C GLY A 194 24.06 -23.00 -11.51
N GLY A 195 24.83 -22.81 -10.44
CA GLY A 195 26.28 -23.05 -10.44
C GLY A 195 27.14 -21.95 -11.11
N LEU A 196 26.53 -20.91 -11.69
CA LEU A 196 27.24 -19.80 -12.34
C LEU A 196 27.06 -18.49 -11.57
N PRO A 197 28.09 -17.64 -11.45
CA PRO A 197 27.94 -16.30 -10.90
C PRO A 197 27.09 -15.45 -11.84
N ARG A 198 25.95 -14.93 -11.34
CA ARG A 198 25.06 -14.06 -12.11
C ARG A 198 24.93 -12.69 -11.45
N SER A 199 24.78 -11.64 -12.27
CA SER A 199 24.67 -10.25 -11.82
C SER A 199 23.22 -9.76 -11.84
N PHE A 200 22.75 -9.28 -10.69
CA PHE A 200 21.37 -8.79 -10.52
C PHE A 200 21.35 -7.33 -10.06
N HIS A 201 20.43 -6.56 -10.64
CA HIS A 201 20.08 -5.21 -10.21
C HIS A 201 18.68 -5.20 -9.57
N PHE A 202 18.48 -4.44 -8.51
CA PHE A 202 17.20 -4.39 -7.79
C PHE A 202 16.44 -3.10 -8.03
N GLN A 203 15.14 -3.24 -8.30
CA GLN A 203 14.17 -2.16 -8.39
C GLN A 203 13.16 -2.29 -7.26
N PHE A 204 13.16 -1.32 -6.35
CA PHE A 204 12.27 -1.31 -5.19
C PHE A 204 11.03 -0.47 -5.46
N ARG A 205 9.84 -1.04 -5.22
CA ARG A 205 8.55 -0.35 -5.27
C ARG A 205 7.87 -0.46 -3.91
N GLY A 206 7.88 0.65 -3.17
CA GLY A 206 7.15 0.76 -1.92
C GLY A 206 5.68 1.07 -2.18
N THR A 207 4.84 0.05 -2.24
CA THR A 207 3.41 0.18 -2.61
C THR A 207 2.45 -0.38 -1.56
N GLY A 208 2.93 -1.29 -0.69
CA GLY A 208 2.11 -1.95 0.31
C GLY A 208 1.96 -1.13 1.59
N TYR A 209 1.60 0.14 1.47
CA TYR A 209 1.40 1.05 2.60
C TYR A 209 -0.04 1.57 2.59
N ASP A 210 -0.69 1.64 3.74
CA ASP A 210 -1.97 2.31 3.85
C ASP A 210 -1.80 3.85 3.71
N GLU A 211 -2.88 4.58 3.43
CA GLU A 211 -2.76 6.03 3.23
C GLU A 211 -2.25 6.77 4.48
N LYS A 212 -2.51 6.24 5.68
CA LYS A 212 -2.00 6.85 6.92
C LYS A 212 -0.48 6.79 6.94
N MET A 213 0.10 5.60 6.72
CA MET A 213 1.53 5.38 6.70
C MET A 213 2.22 6.17 5.58
N VAL A 214 1.64 6.21 4.37
CA VAL A 214 2.18 7.03 3.27
C VAL A 214 2.28 8.50 3.65
N ARG A 215 1.24 9.05 4.29
CA ARG A 215 1.23 10.47 4.69
C ARG A 215 2.31 10.76 5.73
N GLU A 216 2.48 9.90 6.73
CA GLU A 216 3.54 10.04 7.73
C GLU A 216 4.95 9.91 7.13
N MET A 217 5.16 8.97 6.19
CA MET A 217 6.46 8.73 5.55
C MET A 217 6.87 9.82 4.54
N GLU A 218 5.90 10.42 3.87
CA GLU A 218 6.08 11.48 2.87
C GLU A 218 5.87 12.90 3.46
N GLY A 219 5.75 13.03 4.78
CA GLY A 219 5.67 14.33 5.45
C GLY A 219 4.40 15.14 5.16
N LEU A 220 3.33 14.46 4.75
CA LEU A 220 2.03 15.04 4.45
C LEU A 220 1.19 15.14 5.72
N GLU A 221 0.32 16.14 5.77
CA GLU A 221 -0.71 16.21 6.81
C GLU A 221 -1.63 14.97 6.81
N ALA A 222 -2.19 14.66 7.99
CA ALA A 222 -3.07 13.52 8.22
C ALA A 222 -4.27 13.44 7.25
N SER A 223 -4.87 12.25 7.14
CA SER A 223 -5.91 11.92 6.16
C SER A 223 -7.18 12.80 6.19
N GLY A 224 -7.42 13.53 7.27
CA GLY A 224 -8.52 14.51 7.39
C GLY A 224 -8.21 15.91 6.84
N SER A 225 -7.01 16.14 6.30
CA SER A 225 -6.55 17.44 5.79
C SER A 225 -7.47 18.04 4.69
N THR A 226 -7.30 19.33 4.44
CA THR A 226 -7.83 20.01 3.25
C THR A 226 -7.20 19.47 1.97
N TYR A 227 -5.93 19.04 2.00
CA TYR A 227 -5.26 18.41 0.84
C TYR A 227 -5.59 16.92 0.81
N VAL A 228 -6.49 16.56 -0.12
CA VAL A 228 -7.22 15.28 -0.09
C VAL A 228 -6.38 14.12 -0.64
N CYS A 229 -5.46 14.40 -1.55
CA CYS A 229 -4.74 13.37 -2.30
C CYS A 229 -3.30 13.22 -1.80
N THR A 230 -2.72 12.04 -2.01
CA THR A 230 -1.27 11.79 -1.86
C THR A 230 -0.53 11.89 -3.18
N LEU A 231 -1.25 12.02 -4.30
CA LEU A 231 -0.72 11.98 -5.67
C LEU A 231 -0.79 13.34 -6.37
N CYS A 232 -1.79 14.15 -6.05
CA CYS A 232 -1.99 15.49 -6.62
C CYS A 232 -2.16 16.54 -5.51
N ASP A 233 -2.25 17.80 -5.91
CA ASP A 233 -2.34 18.94 -5.00
C ASP A 233 -3.74 19.48 -4.75
N ALA A 234 -4.76 18.78 -5.26
CA ALA A 234 -6.14 19.21 -5.12
C ALA A 234 -6.56 19.31 -3.65
N THR A 235 -7.27 20.39 -3.34
CA THR A 235 -8.01 20.49 -2.07
C THR A 235 -9.29 19.68 -2.14
N ARG A 236 -9.86 19.37 -0.98
CA ARG A 236 -11.13 18.63 -0.84
C ARG A 236 -12.32 19.36 -1.45
N ALA A 237 -12.30 20.70 -1.48
CA ALA A 237 -13.33 21.49 -2.15
C ALA A 237 -13.18 21.41 -3.68
N GLU A 238 -11.97 21.64 -4.20
CA GLU A 238 -11.67 21.54 -5.64
C GLU A 238 -11.96 20.15 -6.19
N ALA A 239 -11.51 19.10 -5.49
CA ALA A 239 -11.76 17.71 -5.87
C ALA A 239 -13.24 17.31 -5.83
N SER A 240 -14.08 18.06 -5.09
CA SER A 240 -15.54 17.85 -5.11
C SER A 240 -16.23 18.56 -6.27
N GLN A 241 -15.62 19.63 -6.80
CA GLN A 241 -16.13 20.38 -7.96
C GLN A 241 -15.71 19.72 -9.27
N ASN A 242 -14.45 19.29 -9.36
CA ASN A 242 -13.92 18.50 -10.47
C ASN A 242 -13.41 17.18 -9.92
N MET A 243 -14.13 16.07 -10.18
CA MET A 243 -13.83 14.78 -9.57
C MET A 243 -12.86 13.90 -10.37
N VAL A 244 -12.78 14.08 -11.69
CA VAL A 244 -12.14 13.11 -12.61
C VAL A 244 -10.90 13.64 -13.32
N LEU A 245 -10.77 14.96 -13.47
CA LEU A 245 -9.67 15.55 -14.24
C LEU A 245 -8.60 16.08 -13.29
N HIS A 246 -7.63 15.22 -12.98
CA HIS A 246 -6.43 15.52 -12.20
C HIS A 246 -5.25 14.72 -12.74
N SER A 247 -4.04 15.25 -12.60
CA SER A 247 -2.79 14.55 -12.93
C SER A 247 -2.00 14.25 -11.67
N ILE A 248 -1.17 13.21 -11.68
CA ILE A 248 -0.21 12.97 -10.62
C ILE A 248 0.90 14.02 -10.70
N THR A 249 1.17 14.70 -9.59
CA THR A 249 2.21 15.72 -9.48
C THR A 249 3.24 15.36 -8.42
N ARG A 250 2.78 14.89 -7.26
CA ARG A 250 3.64 14.66 -6.09
C ARG A 250 4.64 13.55 -6.33
N SER A 251 5.87 13.81 -5.91
CA SER A 251 6.97 12.85 -5.86
C SER A 251 7.79 13.04 -4.59
N HIS A 252 8.57 12.02 -4.20
CA HIS A 252 9.41 12.09 -3.02
C HIS A 252 10.42 13.25 -3.07
N SER A 253 11.07 13.46 -4.22
CA SER A 253 12.01 14.56 -4.43
C SER A 253 11.35 15.93 -4.30
N GLU A 254 10.15 16.08 -4.86
CA GLU A 254 9.40 17.33 -4.75
C GLU A 254 8.97 17.60 -3.31
N ASN A 255 8.52 16.58 -2.57
CA ASN A 255 8.15 16.75 -1.16
C ASN A 255 9.35 17.18 -0.30
N LEU A 256 10.55 16.66 -0.58
CA LEU A 256 11.79 17.11 0.10
C LEU A 256 12.06 18.60 -0.15
N GLU A 257 11.89 19.06 -1.38
CA GLU A 257 12.05 20.47 -1.74
C GLU A 257 10.97 21.36 -1.09
N ARG A 258 9.70 20.92 -1.13
CA ARG A 258 8.57 21.60 -0.47
C ARG A 258 8.80 21.73 1.04
N TYR A 259 9.33 20.70 1.69
CA TYR A 259 9.70 20.77 3.10
C TYR A 259 10.81 21.81 3.36
N GLU A 260 11.82 21.92 2.49
CA GLU A 260 12.85 22.94 2.65
C GLU A 260 12.29 24.37 2.50
N VAL A 261 11.29 24.56 1.64
CA VAL A 261 10.53 25.83 1.53
C VAL A 261 9.75 26.09 2.82
N TRP A 262 9.02 25.10 3.34
CA TRP A 262 8.29 25.18 4.61
C TRP A 262 9.22 25.56 5.77
N ARG A 263 10.36 24.89 5.89
CA ARG A 263 11.33 25.10 6.98
C ARG A 263 12.02 26.46 6.92
N ARG A 264 12.39 26.91 5.71
CA ARG A 264 13.14 28.17 5.53
C ARG A 264 12.24 29.39 5.46
N ASN A 265 10.99 29.23 5.06
CA ASN A 265 10.03 30.30 4.76
C ASN A 265 10.70 31.51 4.04
N PRO A 266 11.25 31.30 2.83
CA PRO A 266 12.05 32.33 2.15
C PRO A 266 11.23 33.58 1.77
N PHE A 267 9.90 33.47 1.74
CA PHE A 267 8.99 34.56 1.39
C PHE A 267 8.38 35.27 2.61
N SER A 268 8.73 34.85 3.83
CA SER A 268 8.16 35.38 5.08
C SER A 268 6.62 35.36 5.11
N GLU A 269 6.02 34.33 4.53
CA GLU A 269 4.57 34.16 4.48
C GLU A 269 4.01 33.80 5.84
N SER A 270 2.72 34.12 6.05
CA SER A 270 1.98 33.62 7.20
C SER A 270 1.85 32.09 7.15
N VAL A 271 1.46 31.47 8.28
CA VAL A 271 1.34 30.01 8.38
C VAL A 271 0.36 29.44 7.33
N ASP A 272 -0.78 30.10 7.10
CA ASP A 272 -1.79 29.63 6.16
C ASP A 272 -1.35 29.77 4.70
N GLU A 273 -0.70 30.89 4.36
CA GLU A 273 -0.14 31.14 3.02
C GLU A 273 0.99 30.15 2.71
N LEU A 274 1.91 29.95 3.66
CA LEU A 274 3.02 29.01 3.50
C LEU A 274 2.52 27.57 3.39
N ARG A 275 1.53 27.19 4.20
CA ARG A 275 0.86 25.88 4.14
C ARG A 275 0.23 25.65 2.77
N ASP A 276 -0.38 26.69 2.18
CA ASP A 276 -0.91 26.60 0.82
C ASP A 276 0.18 26.52 -0.25
N ARG A 277 1.26 27.29 -0.12
CA ARG A 277 2.40 27.23 -1.03
C ARG A 277 3.00 25.83 -1.12
N VAL A 278 3.18 25.15 0.01
CA VAL A 278 3.77 23.81 0.08
C VAL A 278 2.74 22.68 -0.03
N LYS A 279 1.46 23.02 -0.23
CA LYS A 279 0.33 22.09 -0.40
C LYS A 279 0.23 21.04 0.72
N GLY A 280 0.48 21.46 1.96
CA GLY A 280 0.36 20.63 3.16
C GLY A 280 1.52 19.66 3.42
N VAL A 281 2.73 19.94 2.91
CA VAL A 281 3.98 19.29 3.33
C VAL A 281 4.56 20.06 4.52
N SER A 282 4.48 19.49 5.72
CA SER A 282 4.90 20.15 6.97
C SER A 282 5.96 19.38 7.77
N ALA A 283 6.21 18.13 7.40
CA ALA A 283 7.28 17.30 7.94
C ALA A 283 8.23 16.87 6.82
N LYS A 284 9.45 16.45 7.19
CA LYS A 284 10.45 16.01 6.21
C LYS A 284 10.15 14.58 5.79
N PRO A 285 9.95 14.29 4.49
CA PRO A 285 9.87 12.92 4.00
C PRO A 285 11.14 12.15 4.37
N PHE A 286 11.00 10.90 4.82
CA PHE A 286 12.16 10.07 5.19
C PHE A 286 12.26 8.75 4.43
N MET A 287 11.14 8.24 3.90
CA MET A 287 11.11 7.03 3.08
C MET A 287 10.39 7.33 1.76
N GLU A 288 11.05 7.03 0.65
CA GLU A 288 10.48 7.16 -0.69
C GLU A 288 9.40 6.10 -0.95
N THR A 289 8.20 6.56 -1.28
CA THR A 289 7.07 5.72 -1.66
C THR A 289 6.72 5.86 -3.14
N GLN A 290 6.26 4.78 -3.77
CA GLN A 290 5.79 4.85 -5.16
C GLN A 290 4.44 5.59 -5.18
N PRO A 291 4.24 6.60 -6.04
CA PRO A 291 2.98 7.35 -6.11
C PRO A 291 1.86 6.50 -6.74
N THR A 292 1.27 5.60 -5.96
CA THR A 292 0.24 4.64 -6.37
C THR A 292 -0.96 4.64 -5.41
N LEU A 293 -1.89 3.69 -5.61
CA LEU A 293 -3.07 3.49 -4.78
C LEU A 293 -3.06 2.09 -4.15
N ASP A 294 -3.36 2.00 -2.85
CA ASP A 294 -3.59 0.69 -2.22
C ASP A 294 -5.00 0.16 -2.51
N ALA A 295 -5.07 -1.00 -3.14
CA ALA A 295 -6.32 -1.59 -3.61
C ALA A 295 -7.22 -2.09 -2.46
N LEU A 296 -6.62 -2.57 -1.35
CA LEU A 296 -7.37 -3.11 -0.21
C LEU A 296 -8.10 -2.02 0.56
N HIS A 297 -7.37 -0.99 1.00
CA HIS A 297 -7.94 0.14 1.72
C HIS A 297 -8.85 0.99 0.82
N CYS A 298 -8.60 1.05 -0.49
CA CYS A 298 -9.53 1.64 -1.45
C CYS A 298 -10.90 0.97 -1.40
N ASP A 299 -10.95 -0.36 -1.50
CA ASP A 299 -12.21 -1.11 -1.42
C ASP A 299 -12.92 -0.92 -0.08
N ILE A 300 -12.19 -0.96 1.04
CA ILE A 300 -12.75 -0.79 2.38
C ILE A 300 -13.33 0.62 2.54
N SER A 301 -12.60 1.65 2.09
CA SER A 301 -13.01 3.04 2.19
C SER A 301 -14.22 3.33 1.31
N ASN A 302 -14.21 2.87 0.05
CA ASN A 302 -15.33 3.01 -0.87
C ASN A 302 -16.57 2.26 -0.37
N ALA A 303 -16.43 1.04 0.16
CA ALA A 303 -17.55 0.32 0.78
C ALA A 303 -18.10 1.03 2.02
N THR A 304 -17.23 1.66 2.82
CA THR A 304 -17.65 2.49 3.97
C THR A 304 -18.42 3.72 3.51
N GLU A 305 -18.02 4.34 2.40
CA GLU A 305 -18.72 5.48 1.83
C GLU A 305 -20.09 5.08 1.27
N PHE A 306 -20.17 3.99 0.52
CA PHE A 306 -21.44 3.42 0.03
C PHE A 306 -22.37 3.04 1.19
N TYR A 307 -21.84 2.43 2.25
CA TYR A 307 -22.64 2.12 3.44
C TYR A 307 -23.28 3.38 4.06
N LYS A 308 -22.58 4.52 4.05
CA LYS A 308 -23.15 5.81 4.48
C LYS A 308 -24.19 6.33 3.48
N ILE A 309 -23.98 6.19 2.17
CA ILE A 309 -24.99 6.52 1.16
C ILE A 309 -26.27 5.71 1.43
N PHE A 310 -26.16 4.39 1.61
CA PHE A 310 -27.30 3.53 1.90
C PHE A 310 -28.08 3.96 3.15
N GLN A 311 -27.38 4.36 4.22
CA GLN A 311 -28.02 4.92 5.42
C GLN A 311 -28.78 6.21 5.11
N ASP A 312 -28.17 7.12 4.36
CA ASP A 312 -28.76 8.41 4.02
C ASP A 312 -29.98 8.26 3.08
N GLU A 313 -29.98 7.26 2.20
CA GLU A 313 -31.09 6.96 1.29
C GLU A 313 -32.30 6.34 2.00
N ILE A 314 -32.08 5.47 2.98
CA ILE A 314 -33.13 4.95 3.86
C ILE A 314 -33.80 6.09 4.64
N GLY A 315 -33.01 7.08 5.04
CA GLY A 315 -33.48 8.23 5.81
C GLY A 315 -34.00 9.41 4.99
N GLU A 316 -33.97 9.35 3.66
CA GLU A 316 -34.27 10.45 2.74
C GLU A 316 -33.59 11.77 3.12
N VAL A 317 -32.29 11.73 3.47
CA VAL A 317 -31.52 12.90 3.96
C VAL A 317 -31.50 14.07 2.95
N PHE A 318 -31.69 13.78 1.66
CA PHE A 318 -31.85 14.80 0.63
C PHE A 318 -33.09 15.70 0.83
N LYS A 319 -34.12 15.24 1.55
CA LYS A 319 -35.28 16.05 1.97
C LYS A 319 -35.06 16.73 3.31
N LYS A 320 -34.41 16.04 4.26
CA LYS A 320 -34.14 16.54 5.62
C LYS A 320 -32.63 16.53 5.90
N ALA A 321 -31.98 17.66 5.62
CA ALA A 321 -30.51 17.78 5.65
C ALA A 321 -29.87 17.51 7.03
N ASN A 322 -30.58 17.80 8.12
CA ASN A 322 -30.05 17.72 9.49
C ASN A 322 -30.82 16.69 10.35
N PRO A 323 -30.63 15.38 10.13
CA PRO A 323 -31.24 14.35 10.96
C PRO A 323 -30.54 14.23 12.31
N THR A 324 -31.29 13.84 13.35
CA THR A 324 -30.76 13.65 14.69
C THR A 324 -29.88 12.39 14.78
N ARG A 325 -29.09 12.29 15.85
CA ARG A 325 -28.27 11.10 16.12
C ARG A 325 -29.11 9.84 16.29
N GLU A 326 -30.31 9.98 16.85
CA GLU A 326 -31.26 8.87 17.05
C GLU A 326 -31.84 8.38 15.73
N GLU A 327 -32.25 9.30 14.83
CA GLU A 327 -32.71 8.96 13.48
C GLU A 327 -31.64 8.19 12.70
N ARG A 328 -30.39 8.70 12.68
CA ARG A 328 -29.26 8.00 12.04
C ARG A 328 -28.99 6.62 12.64
N ARG A 329 -29.14 6.46 13.96
CA ARG A 329 -29.00 5.15 14.63
C ARG A 329 -30.13 4.21 14.22
N GLY A 330 -31.36 4.72 14.09
CA GLY A 330 -32.52 3.98 13.60
C GLY A 330 -32.30 3.44 12.18
N TRP A 331 -31.89 4.29 11.24
CA TRP A 331 -31.64 3.89 9.85
C TRP A 331 -30.51 2.85 9.73
N ARG A 332 -29.44 3.02 10.51
CA ARG A 332 -28.38 2.01 10.62
C ARG A 332 -28.92 0.66 11.09
N ALA A 333 -29.72 0.64 12.15
CA ALA A 333 -30.29 -0.60 12.67
C ALA A 333 -31.20 -1.31 11.65
N VAL A 334 -31.97 -0.54 10.88
CA VAL A 334 -32.82 -1.07 9.79
C VAL A 334 -31.97 -1.66 8.66
N LEU A 335 -30.95 -0.93 8.18
CA LEU A 335 -30.01 -1.40 7.17
C LEU A 335 -29.32 -2.70 7.60
N ASP A 336 -28.79 -2.73 8.81
CA ASP A 336 -28.10 -3.88 9.40
C ASP A 336 -29.02 -5.10 9.53
N LYS A 337 -30.28 -4.88 9.91
CA LYS A 337 -31.29 -5.95 10.01
C LYS A 337 -31.59 -6.55 8.64
N GLN A 338 -31.72 -5.72 7.61
CA GLN A 338 -32.01 -6.15 6.24
C GLN A 338 -30.83 -6.93 5.64
N LEU A 339 -29.61 -6.40 5.75
CA LEU A 339 -28.37 -7.06 5.30
C LEU A 339 -28.15 -8.39 6.04
N ARG A 340 -28.47 -8.46 7.34
CA ARG A 340 -28.42 -9.74 8.08
C ARG A 340 -29.45 -10.74 7.56
N LYS A 341 -30.69 -10.30 7.32
CA LYS A 341 -31.80 -11.18 6.90
C LYS A 341 -31.53 -11.80 5.53
N LYS A 342 -31.21 -10.97 4.54
CA LYS A 342 -31.10 -11.37 3.12
C LYS A 342 -29.67 -11.72 2.70
N MET A 343 -28.69 -10.90 3.05
CA MET A 343 -27.29 -11.12 2.64
C MET A 343 -26.48 -11.96 3.64
N LYS A 344 -27.04 -12.33 4.80
CA LYS A 344 -26.31 -12.99 5.91
C LYS A 344 -25.07 -12.22 6.36
N LEU A 345 -25.14 -10.89 6.33
CA LEU A 345 -24.08 -10.00 6.79
C LEU A 345 -24.32 -9.59 8.24
N LYS A 346 -23.39 -9.94 9.13
CA LYS A 346 -23.43 -9.46 10.52
C LYS A 346 -22.86 -8.04 10.58
N PRO A 347 -23.49 -7.12 11.33
CA PRO A 347 -22.93 -5.79 11.56
C PRO A 347 -21.54 -5.87 12.17
N VAL A 348 -20.65 -4.98 11.75
CA VAL A 348 -19.26 -4.90 12.19
C VAL A 348 -18.97 -3.49 12.70
N MET A 349 -18.08 -3.36 13.68
CA MET A 349 -17.66 -2.04 14.16
C MET A 349 -16.82 -1.29 13.13
N ARG A 350 -15.92 -2.02 12.46
CA ARG A 350 -15.09 -1.53 11.35
C ARG A 350 -15.30 -2.44 10.15
N ILE A 351 -15.60 -1.86 8.99
CA ILE A 351 -15.74 -2.63 7.75
C ILE A 351 -14.36 -3.19 7.40
N ASN A 352 -14.27 -4.51 7.26
CA ASN A 352 -13.09 -5.20 6.76
C ASN A 352 -13.26 -5.57 5.29
N GLY A 353 -12.18 -6.02 4.63
CA GLY A 353 -12.20 -6.37 3.22
C GLY A 353 -13.27 -7.42 2.85
N ASN A 354 -13.52 -8.42 3.71
CA ASN A 354 -14.54 -9.43 3.45
C ASN A 354 -15.97 -8.87 3.49
N TYR A 355 -16.25 -7.96 4.44
CA TYR A 355 -17.54 -7.27 4.48
C TYR A 355 -17.69 -6.36 3.26
N ALA A 356 -16.65 -5.62 2.88
CA ALA A 356 -16.65 -4.76 1.69
C ALA A 356 -16.97 -5.54 0.41
N ARG A 357 -16.30 -6.68 0.17
CA ARG A 357 -16.56 -7.53 -1.02
C ARG A 357 -18.00 -8.03 -1.10
N ARG A 358 -18.62 -8.36 0.04
CA ARG A 358 -20.01 -8.84 0.09
C ARG A 358 -21.04 -7.72 -0.01
N LEU A 359 -20.72 -6.54 0.51
CA LEU A 359 -21.58 -5.36 0.44
C LEU A 359 -21.60 -4.75 -0.97
N MET A 360 -20.46 -4.73 -1.65
CA MET A 360 -20.29 -4.09 -2.96
C MET A 360 -20.69 -5.04 -4.09
N THR A 361 -21.97 -5.38 -4.18
CA THR A 361 -22.54 -6.27 -5.20
C THR A 361 -23.89 -5.76 -5.70
N LYS A 362 -24.30 -6.20 -6.90
CA LYS A 362 -25.64 -5.91 -7.45
C LYS A 362 -26.76 -6.45 -6.56
N GLU A 363 -26.59 -7.67 -6.05
CA GLU A 363 -27.55 -8.29 -5.12
C GLU A 363 -27.73 -7.46 -3.84
N ALA A 364 -26.62 -6.98 -3.26
CA ALA A 364 -26.69 -6.17 -2.04
C ALA A 364 -27.46 -4.86 -2.26
N VAL A 365 -27.20 -4.14 -3.36
CA VAL A 365 -27.92 -2.89 -3.64
C VAL A 365 -29.40 -3.13 -3.91
N ASP A 366 -29.78 -4.24 -4.54
CA ASP A 366 -31.19 -4.61 -4.74
C ASP A 366 -31.91 -4.86 -3.41
N VAL A 367 -31.27 -5.59 -2.50
CA VAL A 367 -31.76 -5.83 -1.13
C VAL A 367 -31.94 -4.52 -0.35
N ILE A 368 -31.04 -3.55 -0.55
CA ILE A 368 -31.11 -2.23 0.09
C ILE A 368 -32.19 -1.36 -0.54
N CYS A 369 -32.39 -1.43 -1.87
CA CYS A 369 -33.42 -0.66 -2.57
C CYS A 369 -34.83 -0.99 -2.09
N GLU A 370 -35.08 -2.17 -1.52
CA GLU A 370 -36.36 -2.50 -0.87
C GLU A 370 -36.70 -1.60 0.32
N LEU A 371 -35.69 -0.97 0.94
CA LEU A 371 -35.86 -0.02 2.05
C LEU A 371 -35.96 1.43 1.59
N VAL A 372 -35.61 1.73 0.33
CA VAL A 372 -35.58 3.10 -0.19
C VAL A 372 -36.96 3.48 -0.71
N PRO A 373 -37.61 4.55 -0.21
CA PRO A 373 -39.03 4.81 -0.49
C PRO A 373 -39.36 5.13 -1.95
N THR A 374 -38.45 5.77 -2.68
CA THR A 374 -38.72 6.37 -3.99
C THR A 374 -38.02 5.62 -5.12
N GLN A 375 -38.76 5.27 -6.17
CA GLN A 375 -38.25 4.49 -7.31
C GLN A 375 -37.09 5.20 -8.04
N GLU A 376 -37.14 6.53 -8.14
CA GLU A 376 -36.08 7.33 -8.76
C GLU A 376 -34.75 7.16 -8.02
N ARG A 377 -34.77 7.21 -6.68
CA ARG A 377 -33.58 7.00 -5.84
C ARG A 377 -33.07 5.57 -5.90
N GLN A 378 -33.98 4.59 -5.95
CA GLN A 378 -33.59 3.19 -6.16
C GLN A 378 -32.87 3.01 -7.50
N LYS A 379 -33.35 3.64 -8.58
CA LYS A 379 -32.68 3.59 -9.89
C LYS A 379 -31.29 4.23 -9.83
N ALA A 380 -31.17 5.41 -9.22
CA ALA A 380 -29.88 6.09 -9.06
C ALA A 380 -28.87 5.24 -8.25
N LEU A 381 -29.30 4.58 -7.17
CA LEU A 381 -28.44 3.68 -6.40
C LEU A 381 -27.98 2.47 -7.20
N ARG A 382 -28.88 1.84 -7.97
CA ARG A 382 -28.53 0.71 -8.83
C ARG A 382 -27.54 1.11 -9.92
N GLU A 383 -27.77 2.25 -10.57
CA GLU A 383 -26.86 2.78 -11.58
C GLU A 383 -25.48 3.11 -10.99
N LEU A 384 -25.43 3.71 -9.79
CA LEU A 384 -24.18 3.99 -9.08
C LEU A 384 -23.39 2.71 -8.79
N MET A 385 -24.07 1.68 -8.26
CA MET A 385 -23.43 0.38 -8.01
C MET A 385 -23.00 -0.31 -9.31
N GLU A 386 -23.79 -0.21 -10.38
CA GLU A 386 -23.44 -0.80 -11.67
C GLU A 386 -22.16 -0.17 -12.25
N LEU A 387 -22.05 1.16 -12.22
CA LEU A 387 -20.86 1.88 -12.66
C LEU A 387 -19.65 1.50 -11.78
N TYR A 388 -19.81 1.46 -10.46
CA TYR A 388 -18.74 1.02 -9.56
C TYR A 388 -18.26 -0.39 -9.91
N MET A 389 -19.18 -1.33 -10.14
CA MET A 389 -18.85 -2.71 -10.49
C MET A 389 -18.14 -2.85 -11.85
N LYS A 390 -18.41 -1.95 -12.81
CA LYS A 390 -17.69 -1.90 -14.09
C LYS A 390 -16.26 -1.39 -13.93
N MET A 391 -16.03 -0.45 -13.02
CA MET A 391 -14.70 0.12 -12.80
C MET A 391 -13.82 -0.74 -11.87
N LYS A 392 -14.44 -1.40 -10.88
CA LYS A 392 -13.76 -2.12 -9.80
C LYS A 392 -12.70 -3.15 -10.24
N PRO A 393 -12.93 -3.97 -11.29
CA PRO A 393 -11.93 -4.94 -11.72
C PRO A 393 -10.60 -4.28 -12.10
N VAL A 394 -10.60 -3.06 -12.63
CA VAL A 394 -9.40 -2.41 -13.19
C VAL A 394 -8.31 -2.18 -12.13
N TRP A 395 -8.67 -1.70 -10.93
CA TRP A 395 -7.70 -1.52 -9.84
C TRP A 395 -7.50 -2.78 -8.98
N ARG A 396 -8.25 -3.85 -9.21
CA ARG A 396 -8.18 -5.09 -8.42
C ARG A 396 -7.52 -6.27 -9.12
N ALA A 397 -7.63 -6.34 -10.44
CA ALA A 397 -6.97 -7.36 -11.24
C ALA A 397 -5.45 -7.31 -11.02
N SER A 398 -4.79 -8.46 -11.15
CA SER A 398 -3.33 -8.50 -11.10
C SER A 398 -2.75 -7.99 -12.42
N TYR A 399 -3.43 -8.24 -13.53
CA TYR A 399 -3.06 -7.82 -14.89
C TYR A 399 -4.31 -7.32 -15.65
N PRO A 400 -4.76 -6.07 -15.42
CA PRO A 400 -6.02 -5.58 -15.99
C PRO A 400 -6.02 -5.55 -17.52
N THR A 401 -4.87 -5.38 -18.17
CA THR A 401 -4.73 -5.45 -19.64
C THR A 401 -5.10 -6.82 -20.22
N ASN A 402 -4.98 -7.89 -19.44
CA ASN A 402 -5.30 -9.26 -19.86
C ASN A 402 -6.62 -9.75 -19.25
N GLU A 403 -6.90 -9.39 -18.00
CA GLU A 403 -8.04 -9.89 -17.22
C GLU A 403 -9.34 -9.11 -17.48
N CYS A 404 -9.25 -7.80 -17.76
CA CYS A 404 -10.41 -6.93 -17.95
C CYS A 404 -10.12 -5.74 -18.92
N PRO A 405 -9.72 -6.03 -20.18
CA PRO A 405 -9.32 -5.01 -21.15
C PRO A 405 -10.45 -4.04 -21.52
N ASP A 406 -11.69 -4.54 -21.61
CA ASP A 406 -12.85 -3.72 -21.96
C ASP A 406 -13.17 -2.72 -20.84
N GLU A 407 -13.17 -3.17 -19.59
CA GLU A 407 -13.37 -2.30 -18.42
C GLU A 407 -12.26 -1.27 -18.29
N LEU A 408 -11.00 -1.65 -18.58
CA LEU A 408 -9.86 -0.73 -18.60
C LEU A 408 -10.05 0.36 -19.68
N CYS A 409 -10.40 -0.03 -20.90
CA CYS A 409 -10.64 0.90 -22.01
C CYS A 409 -11.79 1.89 -21.69
N GLN A 410 -12.85 1.40 -21.04
CA GLN A 410 -14.04 2.21 -20.70
C GLN A 410 -13.91 2.96 -19.36
N TYR A 411 -12.77 2.86 -18.66
CA TYR A 411 -12.65 3.37 -17.29
C TYR A 411 -12.95 4.86 -17.19
N SER A 412 -12.32 5.69 -18.03
CA SER A 412 -12.48 7.14 -18.01
C SER A 412 -13.92 7.59 -18.32
N PHE A 413 -14.60 6.89 -19.22
CA PHE A 413 -16.02 7.14 -19.51
C PHE A 413 -16.91 6.76 -18.32
N ASN A 414 -16.66 5.61 -17.71
CA ASN A 414 -17.42 5.14 -16.56
C ASN A 414 -17.19 6.03 -15.33
N SER A 415 -15.96 6.51 -15.09
CA SER A 415 -15.66 7.42 -13.98
C SER A 415 -16.29 8.79 -14.16
N GLN A 416 -16.32 9.32 -15.39
CA GLN A 416 -17.06 10.54 -15.75
C GLN A 416 -18.55 10.39 -15.43
N ARG A 417 -19.20 9.33 -15.91
CA ARG A 417 -20.63 9.08 -15.61
C ARG A 417 -20.89 8.89 -14.11
N PHE A 418 -19.98 8.22 -13.41
CA PHE A 418 -20.07 8.04 -11.97
C PHE A 418 -20.03 9.40 -11.24
N ALA A 419 -19.10 10.28 -11.62
CA ALA A 419 -18.98 11.62 -11.06
C ALA A 419 -20.20 12.52 -11.38
N GLU A 420 -20.76 12.41 -12.59
CA GLU A 420 -21.99 13.11 -12.97
C GLU A 420 -23.18 12.67 -12.12
N LEU A 421 -23.33 11.37 -11.88
CA LEU A 421 -24.38 10.83 -11.01
C LEU A 421 -24.21 11.30 -9.57
N LEU A 422 -22.98 11.35 -9.06
CA LEU A 422 -22.70 11.91 -7.74
C LEU A 422 -23.05 13.40 -7.65
N SER A 423 -22.67 14.17 -8.66
CA SER A 423 -22.85 15.63 -8.70
C SER A 423 -24.29 16.07 -8.94
N THR A 424 -25.13 15.16 -9.45
CA THR A 424 -26.56 15.39 -9.69
C THR A 424 -27.40 14.76 -8.58
N SER A 425 -27.54 13.43 -8.59
CA SER A 425 -28.40 12.69 -7.67
C SER A 425 -27.89 12.69 -6.22
N PHE A 426 -26.58 12.77 -5.99
CA PHE A 426 -26.01 12.73 -4.63
C PHE A 426 -25.37 14.06 -4.19
N LYS A 427 -25.74 15.17 -4.85
CA LYS A 427 -25.18 16.50 -4.59
C LYS A 427 -25.29 16.93 -3.12
N TYR A 428 -26.39 16.60 -2.45
CA TYR A 428 -26.61 16.91 -1.04
C TYR A 428 -25.50 16.35 -0.11
N ARG A 429 -24.83 15.28 -0.55
CA ARG A 429 -23.72 14.64 0.16
C ARG A 429 -22.36 15.12 -0.32
N TYR A 430 -22.18 15.34 -1.62
CA TYR A 430 -20.86 15.64 -2.21
C TYR A 430 -20.59 17.13 -2.47
N ASN A 431 -21.47 18.03 -2.06
CA ASN A 431 -21.22 19.47 -2.15
C ASN A 431 -20.08 19.90 -1.20
N GLY A 432 -18.91 20.23 -1.73
CA GLY A 432 -17.75 20.73 -0.98
C GLY A 432 -16.94 19.65 -0.24
N LYS A 433 -17.24 18.36 -0.45
CA LYS A 433 -16.50 17.25 0.17
C LYS A 433 -16.50 15.99 -0.68
N ILE A 434 -15.39 15.28 -0.65
CA ILE A 434 -15.19 13.95 -1.23
C ILE A 434 -14.21 13.17 -0.33
N THR A 435 -14.31 11.84 -0.29
CA THR A 435 -13.36 11.01 0.46
C THR A 435 -12.08 10.80 -0.36
N ASN A 436 -10.95 10.60 0.33
CA ASN A 436 -9.63 10.51 -0.32
C ASN A 436 -9.56 9.37 -1.34
N TYR A 437 -10.01 8.17 -0.97
CA TYR A 437 -10.01 7.02 -1.87
C TYR A 437 -11.02 7.14 -3.01
N LEU A 438 -12.17 7.79 -2.81
CA LEU A 438 -13.12 8.01 -3.89
C LEU A 438 -12.54 8.98 -4.93
N HIS A 439 -11.89 10.05 -4.48
CA HIS A 439 -11.15 10.95 -5.36
C HIS A 439 -10.04 10.22 -6.14
N LYS A 440 -9.18 9.46 -5.46
CA LYS A 440 -8.11 8.69 -6.14
C LYS A 440 -8.65 7.69 -7.16
N THR A 441 -9.75 7.01 -6.84
CA THR A 441 -10.40 6.04 -7.73
C THR A 441 -10.93 6.71 -8.99
N LEU A 442 -11.55 7.90 -8.86
CA LEU A 442 -12.16 8.59 -10.00
C LEU A 442 -11.14 9.33 -10.88
N ALA A 443 -10.01 9.76 -10.30
CA ALA A 443 -9.07 10.64 -11.00
C ALA A 443 -7.79 9.95 -11.50
N HIS A 444 -7.20 9.02 -10.73
CA HIS A 444 -5.80 8.62 -10.95
C HIS A 444 -5.61 7.18 -11.42
N VAL A 445 -6.66 6.35 -11.41
CA VAL A 445 -6.53 4.92 -11.77
C VAL A 445 -5.99 4.71 -13.19
N PRO A 446 -6.50 5.39 -14.25
CA PRO A 446 -5.96 5.20 -15.59
C PRO A 446 -4.46 5.50 -15.70
N GLU A 447 -4.02 6.64 -15.15
CA GLU A 447 -2.63 7.09 -15.18
C GLU A 447 -1.71 6.10 -14.43
N ILE A 448 -2.13 5.60 -13.26
CA ILE A 448 -1.35 4.60 -12.51
C ILE A 448 -1.26 3.28 -13.29
N ILE A 449 -2.35 2.81 -13.90
CA ILE A 449 -2.35 1.55 -14.65
C ILE A 449 -1.48 1.65 -15.91
N GLU A 450 -1.53 2.77 -16.62
CA GLU A 450 -0.68 3.01 -17.80
C GLU A 450 0.80 3.02 -17.42
N ARG A 451 1.15 3.65 -16.29
CA ARG A 451 2.54 3.74 -15.82
C ARG A 451 3.07 2.44 -15.21
N ASP A 452 2.31 1.81 -14.32
CA ASP A 452 2.77 0.70 -13.49
C ASP A 452 2.34 -0.68 -14.03
N GLY A 453 1.43 -0.71 -15.01
CA GLY A 453 0.82 -1.90 -15.60
C GLY A 453 -0.30 -2.52 -14.76
N SER A 454 -0.32 -2.26 -13.44
CA SER A 454 -1.29 -2.83 -12.51
C SER A 454 -1.30 -2.09 -11.18
N ILE A 455 -2.43 -2.13 -10.47
CA ILE A 455 -2.58 -1.68 -9.08
C ILE A 455 -2.77 -2.89 -8.15
N GLY A 456 -3.62 -3.84 -8.53
CA GLY A 456 -4.03 -4.96 -7.67
C GLY A 456 -2.91 -5.92 -7.28
N ALA A 457 -1.91 -6.10 -8.14
CA ALA A 457 -0.73 -6.92 -7.84
C ALA A 457 0.18 -6.25 -6.77
N TRP A 458 0.10 -4.93 -6.66
CA TRP A 458 0.92 -4.08 -5.80
C TRP A 458 0.24 -3.74 -4.46
N ALA A 459 -0.94 -4.31 -4.21
CA ALA A 459 -1.73 -4.06 -3.01
C ALA A 459 -1.01 -4.51 -1.72
N SER A 460 -1.45 -3.90 -0.61
CA SER A 460 -1.07 -4.26 0.77
C SER A 460 -1.61 -5.62 1.24
N GLU A 461 -2.47 -6.28 0.46
CA GLU A 461 -3.22 -7.48 0.87
C GLU A 461 -2.32 -8.66 1.29
N GLY A 462 -1.18 -8.86 0.62
CA GLY A 462 -0.20 -9.88 1.04
C GLY A 462 0.42 -9.59 2.41
N ASN A 463 0.64 -8.32 2.73
CA ASN A 463 1.20 -7.88 4.00
C ASN A 463 0.15 -7.94 5.12
N GLU A 464 -1.06 -7.44 4.89
CA GLU A 464 -2.15 -7.59 5.87
C GLU A 464 -2.47 -9.06 6.16
N SER A 465 -2.45 -9.92 5.13
CA SER A 465 -2.68 -11.36 5.32
C SER A 465 -1.61 -12.01 6.20
N ALA A 466 -0.34 -11.60 6.05
CA ALA A 466 0.74 -12.11 6.88
C ALA A 466 0.68 -11.62 8.35
N ASN A 467 -0.06 -10.56 8.68
CA ASN A 467 -0.31 -10.19 10.09
C ASN A 467 -1.11 -11.28 10.84
N LYS A 468 -1.89 -12.10 10.13
CA LYS A 468 -2.53 -13.29 10.70
C LYS A 468 -1.50 -14.33 11.14
N LEU A 469 -0.40 -14.49 10.39
CA LEU A 469 0.69 -15.40 10.74
C LEU A 469 1.45 -14.87 11.96
N PHE A 470 1.72 -13.56 12.02
CA PHE A 470 2.35 -12.94 13.18
C PHE A 470 1.61 -13.22 14.50
N ARG A 471 0.27 -13.19 14.49
CA ARG A 471 -0.51 -13.49 15.72
C ARG A 471 -0.52 -14.97 16.08
N ARG A 472 -0.28 -15.85 15.11
CA ARG A 472 -0.33 -17.31 15.27
C ARG A 472 1.00 -17.87 15.76
N PHE A 473 2.10 -17.36 15.21
CA PHE A 473 3.47 -17.66 15.66
C PHE A 473 3.77 -16.91 16.96
#